data_AF-A0A063BM48-F1
#
_entry.id   AF-A0A063BM48-F1
#
_cell.length_a   1.000
_cell.length_b   1.000
_cell.length_c   1.000
_cell.angle_alpha   90.00
_cell.angle_beta   90.00
_cell.angle_gamma   90.00
#
_symmetry.space_group_name_H-M   'P 1'
#
loop_
_entity.id
_entity.type
_entity.pdbx_description
1 polymer ?
#
loop_
_entity_poly.entity_id
_entity_poly.type
_entity_poly.pdbx_seq_one_letter_code
_entity_poly.pdbx_strand_id
1 'polypeptide(L)'
;MQRINTPDGAFHAGDDSTGALGTIVTSAYMQSMQEEVVGVVEGAGMELDPADNGQLLKALVKIIKMQEVVSSYSIAALPTQNVGPILVTEVAEIWTWSASAHFTGYRSQLCGDPLFSARATPLIQHLDAVGGSVSMAAYPGLWGWAQDQGLVVTAANWVAGTHTFVDNGNSTFRLPDLRNQFFRATGTNADTANARA
;
A
#
# COMPACT_ATOMS: atom_id res chain seq x y z
N MET A 1 -12.85 -29.97 14.94
CA MET A 1 -12.25 -31.27 15.32
C MET A 1 -13.02 -31.87 16.50
N GLN A 2 -13.15 -33.19 16.58
CA GLN A 2 -13.79 -33.88 17.73
C GLN A 2 -12.80 -34.76 18.51
N ARG A 3 -13.13 -35.07 19.77
CA ARG A 3 -12.37 -36.04 20.57
C ARG A 3 -12.65 -37.47 20.09
N ILE A 4 -11.70 -38.38 20.29
CA ILE A 4 -11.89 -39.81 19.99
C ILE A 4 -12.93 -40.39 20.95
N ASN A 5 -13.71 -41.38 20.50
CA ASN A 5 -14.79 -41.98 21.30
C ASN A 5 -14.25 -42.98 22.33
N THR A 6 -13.61 -42.46 23.36
CA THR A 6 -13.16 -43.17 24.57
C THR A 6 -13.75 -42.48 25.80
N PRO A 7 -13.86 -43.17 26.96
CA PRO A 7 -14.49 -42.61 28.16
C PRO A 7 -13.90 -41.27 28.63
N ASP A 8 -12.62 -41.03 28.37
CA ASP A 8 -11.89 -39.80 28.68
C ASP A 8 -11.60 -38.92 27.45
N GLY A 9 -11.93 -39.40 26.25
CA GLY A 9 -11.67 -38.73 24.98
C GLY A 9 -10.19 -38.71 24.57
N ALA A 10 -9.36 -39.62 25.09
CA ALA A 10 -7.95 -39.77 24.78
C ALA A 10 -7.62 -41.07 24.05
N PHE A 11 -6.45 -41.13 23.43
CA PHE A 11 -5.91 -42.35 22.82
C PHE A 11 -5.15 -43.19 23.86
N HIS A 12 -5.44 -44.48 23.86
CA HIS A 12 -4.82 -45.48 24.73
C HIS A 12 -4.13 -46.56 23.89
N ALA A 13 -2.93 -46.97 24.32
CA ALA A 13 -2.26 -48.14 23.78
C ALA A 13 -3.00 -49.42 24.19
N GLY A 14 -2.82 -50.49 23.42
CA GLY A 14 -3.21 -51.82 23.89
C GLY A 14 -2.27 -52.29 25.01
N ASP A 15 -2.80 -53.11 25.90
CA ASP A 15 -2.05 -53.74 26.98
C ASP A 15 -2.30 -55.25 26.98
N ASP A 16 -1.28 -55.98 26.54
CA ASP A 16 -1.31 -57.44 26.41
C ASP A 16 -1.41 -58.15 27.77
N SER A 17 -0.98 -57.50 28.86
CA SER A 17 -1.01 -58.08 30.20
C SER A 17 -2.41 -58.08 30.81
N THR A 18 -3.26 -57.14 30.40
CA THR A 18 -4.66 -57.03 30.82
C THR A 18 -5.65 -57.44 29.71
N GLY A 19 -5.15 -57.69 28.50
CA GLY A 19 -5.96 -57.96 27.31
C GLY A 19 -6.72 -56.73 26.79
N ALA A 20 -6.35 -55.53 27.23
CA ALA A 20 -6.99 -54.30 26.79
C ALA A 20 -6.57 -53.98 25.35
N LEU A 21 -7.56 -53.81 24.47
CA LEU A 21 -7.30 -53.40 23.09
C LEU A 21 -6.95 -51.91 23.02
N GLY A 22 -6.08 -51.56 22.08
CA GLY A 22 -5.76 -50.16 21.79
C GLY A 22 -6.98 -49.40 21.26
N THR A 23 -6.93 -48.07 21.37
CA THR A 23 -8.02 -47.21 20.90
C THR A 23 -8.24 -47.35 19.41
N ILE A 24 -9.47 -47.72 19.02
CA ILE A 24 -9.87 -47.83 17.63
C ILE A 24 -10.09 -46.43 17.06
N VAL A 25 -9.38 -46.10 15.98
CA VAL A 25 -9.57 -44.83 15.27
C VAL A 25 -10.88 -44.90 14.49
N THR A 26 -11.84 -44.08 14.88
CA THR A 26 -13.17 -44.05 14.24
C THR A 26 -13.14 -43.24 12.93
N SER A 27 -14.01 -43.61 11.99
CA SER A 27 -14.22 -42.83 10.76
C SER A 27 -14.66 -41.40 11.06
N ALA A 28 -15.49 -41.20 12.07
CA ALA A 28 -15.91 -39.88 12.52
C ALA A 28 -14.71 -39.01 12.92
N TYR A 29 -13.76 -39.55 13.71
CA TYR A 29 -12.55 -38.81 14.08
C TYR A 29 -11.73 -38.43 12.85
N MET A 30 -11.46 -39.38 11.94
CA MET A 30 -10.68 -39.13 10.73
C MET A 30 -11.36 -38.15 9.76
N GLN A 31 -12.68 -38.22 9.61
CA GLN A 31 -13.42 -37.22 8.84
C GLN A 31 -13.29 -35.84 9.48
N SER A 32 -13.39 -35.73 10.81
CA SER A 32 -13.23 -34.43 11.47
C SER A 32 -11.82 -33.83 11.27
N MET A 33 -10.78 -34.67 11.21
CA MET A 33 -9.41 -34.26 10.88
C MET A 33 -9.31 -33.77 9.43
N GLN A 34 -9.93 -34.52 8.49
CA GLN A 34 -9.97 -34.15 7.08
C GLN A 34 -10.66 -32.80 6.88
N GLU A 35 -11.86 -32.63 7.43
CA GLU A 35 -12.66 -31.41 7.26
C GLU A 35 -11.99 -30.16 7.85
N GLU A 36 -11.19 -30.28 8.91
CA GLU A 36 -10.39 -29.15 9.41
C GLU A 36 -9.31 -28.73 8.41
N VAL A 37 -8.59 -29.68 7.81
CA VAL A 37 -7.55 -29.40 6.81
C VAL A 37 -8.17 -28.86 5.52
N VAL A 38 -9.28 -29.47 5.08
CA VAL A 38 -10.07 -29.03 3.93
C VAL A 38 -10.61 -27.62 4.15
N GLY A 39 -11.17 -27.34 5.34
CA GLY A 39 -11.73 -26.05 5.69
C GLY A 39 -10.71 -24.90 5.63
N VAL A 40 -9.43 -25.16 5.91
CA VAL A 40 -8.37 -24.14 5.71
C VAL A 40 -8.17 -23.83 4.22
N VAL A 41 -8.21 -24.84 3.34
CA VAL A 41 -8.02 -24.67 1.89
C VAL A 41 -9.22 -23.95 1.27
N GLU A 42 -10.43 -24.43 1.55
CA GLU A 42 -11.67 -23.82 1.07
C GLU A 42 -11.90 -22.44 1.68
N GLY A 43 -11.56 -22.26 2.95
CA GLY A 43 -11.61 -20.96 3.64
C GLY A 43 -10.65 -19.92 3.05
N ALA A 44 -9.56 -20.36 2.43
CA ALA A 44 -8.69 -19.49 1.62
C ALA A 44 -9.28 -19.18 0.23
N GLY A 45 -10.48 -19.66 -0.10
CA GLY A 45 -11.11 -19.54 -1.41
C GLY A 45 -10.37 -20.31 -2.51
N MET A 46 -9.83 -21.49 -2.18
CA MET A 46 -9.21 -22.42 -3.12
C MET A 46 -10.10 -23.65 -3.27
N GLU A 47 -10.11 -24.25 -4.46
CA GLU A 47 -10.75 -25.56 -4.68
C GLU A 47 -9.78 -26.69 -4.29
N LEU A 48 -10.31 -27.79 -3.75
CA LEU A 48 -9.52 -28.96 -3.42
C LEU A 48 -8.99 -29.64 -4.68
N ASP A 49 -7.69 -29.86 -4.73
CA ASP A 49 -7.05 -30.57 -5.84
C ASP A 49 -6.37 -31.86 -5.33
N PRO A 50 -6.86 -33.06 -5.69
CA PRO A 50 -6.24 -34.31 -5.28
C PRO A 50 -4.84 -34.54 -5.88
N ALA A 51 -4.44 -33.76 -6.89
CA ALA A 51 -3.10 -33.79 -7.44
C ALA A 51 -2.11 -32.85 -6.72
N ASP A 52 -2.59 -32.00 -5.81
CA ASP A 52 -1.78 -31.00 -5.11
C ASP A 52 -1.61 -31.27 -3.62
N ASN A 53 -0.52 -31.94 -3.25
CA ASN A 53 -0.14 -32.15 -1.84
C ASN A 53 0.37 -30.87 -1.14
N GLY A 54 0.49 -29.74 -1.86
CA GLY A 54 0.92 -28.46 -1.33
C GLY A 54 -0.22 -27.48 -1.00
N GLN A 55 -1.47 -27.86 -1.24
CA GLN A 55 -2.62 -26.95 -1.13
C GLN A 55 -2.80 -26.32 0.27
N LEU A 56 -2.52 -27.06 1.36
CA LEU A 56 -2.58 -26.50 2.72
C LEU A 56 -1.55 -25.37 2.90
N LEU A 57 -0.32 -25.56 2.43
CA LEU A 57 0.72 -24.53 2.50
C LEU A 57 0.33 -23.30 1.67
N LYS A 58 -0.19 -23.52 0.46
CA LYS A 58 -0.67 -22.43 -0.42
C LYS A 58 -1.81 -21.64 0.24
N ALA A 59 -2.76 -22.34 0.86
CA ALA A 59 -3.88 -21.75 1.58
C ALA A 59 -3.39 -20.91 2.77
N LEU A 60 -2.50 -21.43 3.60
CA LEU A 60 -1.91 -20.70 4.73
C LEU A 60 -1.16 -19.45 4.26
N VAL A 61 -0.33 -19.55 3.22
CA VAL A 61 0.37 -18.38 2.65
C VAL A 61 -0.63 -17.34 2.14
N LYS A 62 -1.74 -17.77 1.53
CA LYS A 62 -2.81 -16.88 1.05
C LYS A 62 -3.53 -16.18 2.20
N ILE A 63 -3.94 -16.93 3.24
CA ILE A 63 -4.61 -16.39 4.43
C ILE A 63 -3.71 -15.39 5.16
N ILE A 64 -2.43 -15.70 5.35
CA ILE A 64 -1.48 -14.80 6.00
C ILE A 64 -1.30 -13.51 5.19
N LYS A 65 -1.25 -13.60 3.86
CA LYS A 65 -1.22 -12.40 2.99
C LYS A 65 -2.51 -11.59 3.02
N MET A 66 -3.65 -12.22 3.28
CA MET A 66 -4.95 -11.54 3.41
C MET A 66 -5.11 -10.82 4.77
N GLN A 67 -4.30 -11.16 5.77
CA GLN A 67 -4.43 -10.63 7.14
C GLN A 67 -3.74 -9.25 7.26
N GLU A 68 -4.45 -8.16 6.93
CA GLU A 68 -4.13 -6.74 7.18
C GLU A 68 -2.65 -6.30 7.17
N VAL A 69 -1.84 -6.89 6.28
CA VAL A 69 -0.56 -6.31 5.92
C VAL A 69 -0.86 -5.26 4.86
N VAL A 70 -0.49 -4.00 5.13
CA VAL A 70 -0.47 -2.94 4.12
C VAL A 70 0.26 -3.50 2.90
N SER A 71 -0.48 -3.72 1.82
CA SER A 71 0.05 -4.41 0.65
C SER A 71 1.19 -3.58 0.05
N SER A 72 2.33 -4.22 -0.19
CA SER A 72 3.51 -3.55 -0.71
C SER A 72 3.58 -3.64 -2.23
N TYR A 73 3.84 -2.51 -2.87
CA TYR A 73 3.95 -2.40 -4.32
C TYR A 73 5.18 -1.59 -4.72
N SER A 74 5.69 -1.88 -5.91
CA SER A 74 6.68 -1.02 -6.56
C SER A 74 6.02 0.25 -7.06
N ILE A 75 6.71 1.40 -6.96
CA ILE A 75 6.26 2.66 -7.56
C ILE A 75 6.03 2.56 -9.08
N ALA A 76 6.71 1.63 -9.76
CA ALA A 76 6.54 1.38 -11.19
C ALA A 76 5.35 0.46 -11.53
N ALA A 77 4.74 -0.17 -10.52
CA ALA A 77 3.67 -1.15 -10.68
C ALA A 77 2.58 -0.96 -9.62
N LEU A 78 2.12 0.29 -9.47
CA LEU A 78 1.03 0.64 -8.55
C LEU A 78 -0.30 0.05 -9.05
N PRO A 79 -1.18 -0.39 -8.14
CA PRO A 79 -2.52 -0.85 -8.51
C PRO A 79 -3.31 0.24 -9.23
N THR A 80 -4.11 -0.17 -10.21
CA THR A 80 -4.99 0.72 -10.99
C THR A 80 -6.40 0.84 -10.40
N GLN A 81 -6.63 0.23 -9.23
CA GLN A 81 -7.88 0.28 -8.48
C GLN A 81 -7.59 0.52 -7.00
N ASN A 82 -8.56 1.07 -6.28
CA ASN A 82 -8.45 1.30 -4.85
C ASN A 82 -8.48 -0.03 -4.09
N VAL A 83 -7.34 -0.43 -3.53
CA VAL A 83 -7.16 -1.60 -2.65
C VAL A 83 -6.88 -1.20 -1.19
N GLY A 84 -7.21 0.05 -0.81
CA GLY A 84 -6.86 0.62 0.49
C GLY A 84 -5.45 1.23 0.51
N PRO A 85 -4.91 1.63 1.68
CA PRO A 85 -3.55 2.12 1.79
C PRO A 85 -2.52 1.07 1.38
N ILE A 86 -1.46 1.50 0.70
CA ILE A 86 -0.38 0.63 0.20
C ILE A 86 0.98 1.13 0.66
N LEU A 87 1.94 0.23 0.82
CA LEU A 87 3.34 0.57 1.08
C LEU A 87 4.06 0.63 -0.26
N VAL A 88 4.65 1.78 -0.60
CA VAL A 88 5.46 1.90 -1.80
C VAL A 88 6.91 1.63 -1.44
N THR A 89 7.45 0.51 -1.94
CA THR A 89 8.67 -0.09 -1.41
C THR A 89 9.93 0.76 -1.61
N GLU A 90 10.05 1.44 -2.75
CA GLU A 90 11.22 2.25 -3.10
C GLU A 90 11.33 3.52 -2.26
N VAL A 91 10.21 4.00 -1.73
CA VAL A 91 10.11 5.26 -1.01
C VAL A 91 9.87 5.07 0.50
N ALA A 92 9.56 3.84 0.92
CA ALA A 92 9.24 3.45 2.29
C ALA A 92 8.12 4.33 2.90
N GLU A 93 7.08 4.59 2.12
CA GLU A 93 5.96 5.45 2.50
C GLU A 93 4.63 4.74 2.24
N ILE A 94 3.63 5.03 3.08
CA ILE A 94 2.26 4.61 2.84
C ILE A 94 1.59 5.61 1.91
N TRP A 95 1.14 5.14 0.75
CA TRP A 95 0.38 5.92 -0.21
C TRP A 95 -1.10 5.55 -0.14
N THR A 96 -1.96 6.51 -0.46
CA THR A 96 -3.41 6.36 -0.42
C THR A 96 -4.01 6.59 -1.81
N TRP A 97 -5.16 5.99 -2.06
CA TRP A 97 -5.91 6.23 -3.29
C TRP A 97 -6.42 7.67 -3.34
N SER A 98 -6.08 8.39 -4.41
CA SER A 98 -6.63 9.70 -4.74
C SER A 98 -7.58 9.56 -5.92
N ALA A 99 -8.75 10.16 -5.81
CA ALA A 99 -9.75 10.25 -6.87
C ALA A 99 -10.26 11.69 -6.93
N SER A 100 -9.56 12.53 -7.67
CA SER A 100 -9.94 13.92 -7.96
C SER A 100 -10.36 14.09 -9.42
N ALA A 101 -10.79 15.31 -9.78
CA ALA A 101 -11.09 15.64 -11.18
C ALA A 101 -9.85 15.57 -12.10
N HIS A 102 -8.64 15.68 -11.54
CA HIS A 102 -7.40 15.79 -12.29
C HIS A 102 -6.47 14.58 -12.16
N PHE A 103 -6.70 13.69 -11.19
CA PHE A 103 -5.93 12.46 -11.03
C PHE A 103 -6.73 11.37 -10.33
N THR A 104 -6.62 10.14 -10.84
CA THR A 104 -7.13 8.93 -10.20
C THR A 104 -6.00 7.91 -10.12
N GLY A 105 -5.63 7.52 -8.90
CA GLY A 105 -4.52 6.60 -8.65
C GLY A 105 -3.88 6.79 -7.28
N TYR A 106 -2.82 6.04 -7.03
CA TYR A 106 -2.03 6.19 -5.80
C TYR A 106 -1.02 7.33 -5.92
N ARG A 107 -0.98 8.19 -4.91
CA ARG A 107 0.08 9.19 -4.71
C ARG A 107 0.41 9.33 -3.23
N SER A 108 1.62 9.83 -2.94
CA SER A 108 2.03 10.24 -1.59
C SER A 108 1.06 11.30 -1.04
N GLN A 109 0.83 11.29 0.28
CA GLN A 109 0.11 12.37 0.97
C GLN A 109 0.89 13.70 0.95
N LEU A 110 2.21 13.62 0.82
CA LEU A 110 3.13 14.76 0.71
C LEU A 110 3.40 15.14 -0.75
N CYS A 111 2.65 14.59 -1.70
CA CYS A 111 2.84 14.88 -3.11
C CYS A 111 2.67 16.38 -3.36
N GLY A 112 3.70 17.02 -3.92
CA GLY A 112 3.70 18.45 -4.23
C GLY A 112 4.18 19.37 -3.10
N ASP A 113 4.33 18.83 -1.89
CA ASP A 113 4.88 19.60 -0.77
C ASP A 113 6.37 19.89 -1.01
N PRO A 114 6.80 21.16 -0.83
CA PRO A 114 8.21 21.49 -0.89
C PRO A 114 8.95 20.91 0.32
N LEU A 115 10.07 20.24 0.06
CA LEU A 115 10.93 19.65 1.09
C LEU A 115 12.37 20.17 0.97
N PHE A 116 13.06 20.23 2.10
CA PHE A 116 14.48 20.53 2.13
C PHE A 116 15.29 19.24 2.13
N SER A 117 16.13 19.09 1.11
CA SER A 117 17.07 17.97 1.02
C SER A 117 18.49 18.46 0.85
N ALA A 118 19.42 17.86 1.59
CA ALA A 118 20.87 18.06 1.39
C ALA A 118 21.47 17.01 0.44
N ARG A 119 20.64 16.17 -0.20
CA ARG A 119 21.10 15.12 -1.11
C ARG A 119 21.53 15.73 -2.45
N ALA A 120 22.66 15.28 -2.98
CA ALA A 120 23.14 15.71 -4.30
C ALA A 120 22.29 15.15 -5.46
N THR A 121 21.70 13.96 -5.26
CA THR A 121 20.77 13.33 -6.19
C THR A 121 19.40 13.22 -5.51
N PRO A 122 18.33 13.76 -6.11
CA PRO A 122 16.97 13.57 -5.60
C PRO A 122 16.62 12.08 -5.48
N LEU A 123 15.80 11.74 -4.49
CA LEU A 123 15.21 10.41 -4.41
C LEU A 123 14.21 10.22 -5.57
N ILE A 124 13.85 8.98 -5.88
CA ILE A 124 12.98 8.65 -7.03
C ILE A 124 11.62 9.37 -7.00
N GLN A 125 11.13 9.73 -5.81
CA GLN A 125 9.89 10.45 -5.59
C GLN A 125 10.02 11.98 -5.51
N HIS A 126 11.23 12.52 -5.63
CA HIS A 126 11.50 13.96 -5.55
C HIS A 126 11.92 14.52 -6.91
N LEU A 127 11.58 15.78 -7.13
CA LEU A 127 12.01 16.55 -8.29
C LEU A 127 12.61 17.87 -7.82
N ASP A 128 13.64 18.33 -8.52
CA ASP A 128 14.29 19.60 -8.22
C ASP A 128 13.38 20.77 -8.61
N ALA A 129 13.03 21.61 -7.64
CA ALA A 129 12.27 22.84 -7.84
C ALA A 129 13.19 23.96 -8.37
N VAL A 130 13.70 23.79 -9.59
CA VAL A 130 14.62 24.72 -10.28
C VAL A 130 14.07 25.25 -11.60
N GLY A 131 12.74 25.16 -11.80
CA GLY A 131 12.07 25.64 -13.02
C GLY A 131 12.15 24.70 -14.22
N GLY A 132 12.59 23.45 -14.02
CA GLY A 132 12.67 22.43 -15.06
C GLY A 132 11.29 22.01 -15.57
N SER A 133 11.24 21.38 -16.75
CA SER A 133 10.00 20.81 -17.31
C SER A 133 10.05 19.28 -17.27
N VAL A 134 8.94 18.66 -16.90
CA VAL A 134 8.81 17.20 -16.74
C VAL A 134 7.56 16.68 -17.42
N SER A 135 7.54 15.39 -17.74
CA SER A 135 6.42 14.74 -18.44
C SER A 135 5.18 14.62 -17.53
N MET A 136 4.01 14.98 -18.05
CA MET A 136 2.72 14.76 -17.38
C MET A 136 2.42 13.27 -17.20
N ALA A 137 2.82 12.44 -18.17
CA ALA A 137 2.60 10.99 -18.12
C ALA A 137 3.53 10.29 -17.13
N ALA A 138 4.74 10.82 -16.92
CA ALA A 138 5.67 10.28 -15.93
C ALA A 138 5.32 10.69 -14.50
N TYR A 139 4.74 11.89 -14.33
CA TYR A 139 4.38 12.45 -13.02
C TYR A 139 2.89 12.86 -12.93
N PRO A 140 1.95 11.94 -13.22
CA PRO A 140 0.53 12.27 -13.29
C PRO A 140 -0.04 12.67 -11.92
N GLY A 141 0.46 12.05 -10.84
CA GLY A 141 0.02 12.37 -9.47
C GLY A 141 0.35 13.80 -9.05
N LEU A 142 1.55 14.28 -9.39
CA LEU A 142 2.00 15.65 -9.12
C LEU A 142 1.25 16.67 -9.99
N TRP A 143 1.08 16.37 -11.28
CA TRP A 143 0.35 17.25 -12.18
C TRP A 143 -1.12 17.39 -11.79
N GLY A 144 -1.77 16.28 -11.44
CA GLY A 144 -3.13 16.31 -10.91
C GLY A 144 -3.23 17.08 -9.60
N TRP A 145 -2.27 16.87 -8.68
CA TRP A 145 -2.23 17.61 -7.41
C TRP A 145 -2.11 19.13 -7.65
N ALA A 146 -1.22 19.57 -8.54
CA ALA A 146 -1.04 20.99 -8.83
C ALA A 146 -2.34 21.64 -9.36
N GLN A 147 -3.10 20.92 -10.18
CA GLN A 147 -4.41 21.36 -10.66
C GLN A 147 -5.45 21.37 -9.53
N ASP A 148 -5.51 20.31 -8.72
CA ASP A 148 -6.42 20.21 -7.56
C ASP A 148 -6.22 21.37 -6.58
N GLN A 149 -4.96 21.82 -6.40
CA GLN A 149 -4.60 22.93 -5.51
C GLN A 149 -4.72 24.32 -6.16
N GLY A 150 -5.07 24.41 -7.45
CA GLY A 150 -5.16 25.69 -8.15
C GLY A 150 -3.81 26.39 -8.34
N LEU A 151 -2.70 25.64 -8.39
CA LEU A 151 -1.33 26.17 -8.50
C LEU A 151 -0.84 26.29 -9.95
N VAL A 152 -1.66 25.89 -10.92
CA VAL A 152 -1.33 25.98 -12.35
C VAL A 152 -1.64 27.39 -12.85
N VAL A 153 -0.61 28.06 -13.37
CA VAL A 153 -0.70 29.40 -13.95
C VAL A 153 -0.31 29.37 -15.43
N THR A 154 -0.71 30.39 -16.18
CA THR A 154 -0.24 30.58 -17.56
C THR A 154 1.27 30.86 -17.58
N ALA A 155 1.95 30.52 -18.67
CA ALA A 155 3.38 30.81 -18.84
C ALA A 155 3.75 32.29 -18.59
N ALA A 156 2.87 33.23 -18.94
CA ALA A 156 3.08 34.67 -18.71
C ALA A 156 3.05 35.08 -17.22
N ASN A 157 2.37 34.30 -16.38
CA ASN A 157 2.19 34.57 -14.94
C ASN A 157 3.14 33.73 -14.07
N TRP A 158 3.94 32.85 -14.68
CA TRP A 158 4.92 32.07 -13.94
C TRP A 158 6.12 32.94 -13.57
N VAL A 159 6.45 32.93 -12.29
CA VAL A 159 7.55 33.74 -11.73
C VAL A 159 8.42 32.86 -10.86
N ALA A 160 9.74 32.90 -11.09
CA ALA A 160 10.69 32.26 -10.20
C ALA A 160 10.54 32.78 -8.77
N GLY A 161 10.61 31.88 -7.81
CA GLY A 161 10.37 32.13 -6.40
C GLY A 161 8.94 31.84 -5.94
N THR A 162 8.04 31.45 -6.84
CA THR A 162 6.67 31.04 -6.52
C THR A 162 6.49 29.53 -6.68
N HIS A 163 5.68 28.91 -5.82
CA HIS A 163 5.34 27.48 -5.91
C HIS A 163 4.21 27.24 -6.91
N THR A 164 4.43 27.63 -8.17
CA THR A 164 3.45 27.51 -9.25
C THR A 164 3.96 26.65 -10.40
N PHE A 165 3.02 26.05 -11.12
CA PHE A 165 3.29 25.15 -12.25
C PHE A 165 2.72 25.75 -13.54
N VAL A 166 3.25 25.34 -14.69
CA VAL A 166 2.75 25.78 -16.01
C VAL A 166 2.57 24.57 -16.91
N ASP A 167 1.44 24.52 -17.61
CA ASP A 167 1.30 23.64 -18.77
C ASP A 167 2.07 24.23 -19.96
N ASN A 168 3.06 23.49 -20.47
CA ASN A 168 3.86 23.92 -21.61
C ASN A 168 3.16 23.68 -22.97
N GLY A 169 1.98 23.05 -22.98
CA GLY A 169 1.21 22.76 -24.19
C GLY A 169 1.78 21.62 -25.06
N ASN A 170 2.73 20.85 -24.53
CA ASN A 170 3.44 19.79 -25.24
C ASN A 170 3.55 18.50 -24.39
N SER A 171 2.52 18.21 -23.59
CA SER A 171 2.47 17.06 -22.66
C SER A 171 3.54 17.09 -21.55
N THR A 172 4.16 18.25 -21.34
CA THR A 172 5.06 18.51 -20.22
C THR A 172 4.55 19.69 -19.41
N PHE A 173 4.92 19.74 -18.14
CA PHE A 173 4.64 20.87 -17.28
C PHE A 173 5.93 21.39 -16.64
N ARG A 174 5.99 22.70 -16.44
CA ARG A 174 7.10 23.37 -15.74
C ARG A 174 6.88 23.31 -14.24
N LEU A 175 7.92 22.93 -13.51
CA LEU A 175 7.99 22.92 -12.05
C LEU A 175 8.24 24.33 -11.48
N PRO A 176 7.97 24.56 -10.19
CA PRO A 176 8.44 25.72 -9.46
C PRO A 176 9.95 25.92 -9.56
N ASP A 177 10.41 27.16 -9.44
CA ASP A 177 11.81 27.51 -9.19
C ASP A 177 11.91 28.18 -7.83
N LEU A 178 12.42 27.45 -6.83
CA LEU A 178 12.53 27.94 -5.45
C LEU A 178 13.97 28.29 -5.06
N ARG A 179 14.87 28.40 -6.04
CA ARG A 179 16.24 28.86 -5.77
C ARG A 179 16.21 30.30 -5.25
N ASN A 180 17.12 30.58 -4.33
CA ASN A 180 17.26 31.89 -3.66
C ASN A 180 15.99 32.34 -2.90
N GLN A 181 15.12 31.41 -2.50
CA GLN A 181 13.95 31.72 -1.67
C GLN A 181 14.13 31.32 -0.21
N PHE A 182 13.42 32.02 0.67
CA PHE A 182 13.27 31.65 2.08
C PHE A 182 11.86 31.15 2.33
N PHE A 183 11.73 30.01 3.00
CA PHE A 183 10.43 29.53 3.45
C PHE A 183 9.99 30.33 4.67
N ARG A 184 8.72 30.73 4.69
CA ARG A 184 8.11 31.44 5.80
C ARG A 184 6.82 30.72 6.20
N ALA A 185 6.68 30.44 7.50
CA ALA A 185 5.44 29.93 8.04
C ALA A 185 4.31 30.96 7.88
N THR A 186 3.08 30.47 7.70
CA THR A 186 1.88 31.32 7.73
C THR A 186 1.65 31.91 9.13
N GLY A 187 0.89 32.99 9.21
CA GLY A 187 0.54 33.69 10.46
C GLY A 187 1.13 35.10 10.57
N THR A 188 0.78 35.76 11.67
CA THR A 188 1.17 37.14 11.97
C THR A 188 2.43 37.14 12.83
N ASN A 189 3.37 38.06 12.58
CA ASN A 189 4.41 38.32 13.56
C ASN A 189 3.78 38.92 14.82
N ALA A 190 4.23 38.53 16.01
CA ALA A 190 3.73 39.13 17.25
C ALA A 190 3.87 40.66 17.25
N ASP A 191 4.84 41.19 16.50
CA ASP A 191 5.22 42.61 16.54
C ASP A 191 4.47 43.52 15.56
N THR A 192 3.82 43.02 14.49
CA THR A 192 3.10 43.91 13.55
C THR A 192 1.61 43.63 13.39
N ALA A 193 1.05 42.59 14.03
CA ALA A 193 -0.40 42.33 14.12
C ALA A 193 -1.18 42.32 12.78
N ASN A 194 -0.52 42.35 11.62
CA ASN A 194 -1.16 42.35 10.32
C ASN A 194 -1.52 40.92 9.89
N ALA A 195 -2.82 40.63 9.80
CA ALA A 195 -3.31 39.42 9.14
C ALA A 195 -2.98 39.48 7.63
N ARG A 196 -2.73 38.31 7.02
CA ARG A 196 -2.51 38.21 5.57
C ARG A 196 -3.85 38.19 4.82
N ALA A 197 -3.91 38.86 3.67
CA ALA A 197 -4.95 38.73 2.65
C ALA A 197 -4.88 37.38 1.94
#